data_AF-A0A177A8M3-F1
#
_entry.id   AF-A0A177A8M3-F1
#
_cell.length_a   1.000
_cell.length_b   1.000
_cell.length_c   1.000
_cell.angle_alpha   90.00
_cell.angle_beta   90.00
_cell.angle_gamma   90.00
#
_symmetry.space_group_name_H-M   'P 1'
#
loop_
_entity.id
_entity.type
_entity.pdbx_description
1 polymer ?
#
loop_
_entity_poly.entity_id
_entity_poly.type
_entity_poly.pdbx_seq_one_letter_code
_entity_poly.pdbx_strand_id
1 'polypeptide(L)'
;MSPILANKLMKATVAKFLKLYQPPFFPFRSLSERVVELDLISATGVTGDQLLVSNSVYPPFTTDIIQAFTRINYLQNLGVIHGLETMVSMATDGATQVKGGNWQMFDRMLNASGATVYLDTAVSSLEKNSARYTLTSKPAKAARNAVASEQKFDSVVIAAPFQYSGLKLSEDLVEKTPDEIPYVQLHATLFTTPFEVGW
;
A
#
# COMPACT_ATOMS: atom_id res chain seq x y z
N MET A 1 22.41 -23.80 -2.13
CA MET A 1 21.56 -23.69 -3.35
C MET A 1 20.38 -22.74 -3.15
N SER A 2 19.73 -22.73 -1.99
CA SER A 2 18.55 -21.89 -1.70
C SER A 2 18.68 -20.40 -2.05
N PRO A 3 19.82 -19.71 -1.83
CA PRO A 3 19.97 -18.30 -2.25
C PRO A 3 19.81 -18.08 -3.77
N ILE A 4 20.39 -18.97 -4.58
CA ILE A 4 20.32 -18.89 -6.05
C ILE A 4 18.89 -19.17 -6.53
N LEU A 5 18.25 -20.20 -5.96
CA LEU A 5 16.87 -20.57 -6.28
C LEU A 5 15.89 -19.45 -5.90
N ALA A 6 16.05 -18.86 -4.71
CA ALA A 6 15.23 -17.76 -4.25
C ALA A 6 15.39 -16.51 -5.12
N ASN A 7 16.63 -16.17 -5.51
CA ASN A 7 16.87 -15.04 -6.42
C ASN A 7 16.25 -15.27 -7.81
N LYS A 8 16.35 -16.50 -8.34
CA LYS A 8 15.71 -16.86 -9.63
C LYS A 8 14.19 -16.77 -9.53
N LEU A 9 13.61 -17.28 -8.45
CA LEU A 9 12.18 -17.20 -8.18
C LEU A 9 11.71 -15.75 -8.05
N MET A 10 12.41 -14.95 -7.24
CA MET A 10 12.13 -13.52 -7.07
C MET A 10 12.10 -12.80 -8.42
N LYS A 11 13.16 -12.94 -9.24
CA LYS A 11 13.23 -12.28 -10.55
C LYS A 11 12.08 -12.68 -11.47
N ALA A 12 11.74 -13.97 -11.51
CA ALA A 12 10.64 -14.46 -12.33
C ALA A 12 9.28 -13.92 -11.87
N THR A 13 9.01 -13.94 -10.56
CA THR A 13 7.77 -13.44 -9.97
C THR A 13 7.62 -11.93 -10.13
N VAL A 14 8.67 -11.15 -9.83
CA VAL A 14 8.65 -9.69 -9.98
C VAL A 14 8.54 -9.27 -11.44
N ALA A 15 9.19 -9.97 -12.36
CA ALA A 15 9.04 -9.69 -13.80
C ALA A 15 7.60 -9.90 -14.30
N LYS A 16 6.88 -10.90 -13.77
CA LYS A 16 5.44 -11.07 -14.05
C LYS A 16 4.62 -9.94 -13.42
N PHE A 17 4.88 -9.62 -12.15
CA PHE A 17 4.18 -8.56 -11.43
C PHE A 17 4.30 -7.19 -12.14
N LEU A 18 5.48 -6.82 -12.60
CA LEU A 18 5.69 -5.52 -13.26
C LEU A 18 4.95 -5.38 -14.60
N LYS A 19 4.60 -6.49 -15.27
CA LYS A 19 3.76 -6.43 -16.48
C LYS A 19 2.34 -5.92 -16.19
N LEU A 20 1.88 -5.98 -14.94
CA LEU A 20 0.59 -5.44 -14.51
C LEU A 20 0.43 -3.96 -14.86
N TYR A 21 1.55 -3.21 -14.92
CA TYR A 21 1.58 -1.77 -15.21
C TYR A 21 1.83 -1.43 -16.69
N GLN A 22 1.88 -2.44 -17.56
CA GLN A 22 2.21 -2.27 -18.98
C GLN A 22 1.04 -2.72 -19.87
N PRO A 23 0.88 -2.13 -21.08
CA PRO A 23 -0.01 -2.69 -22.09
C PRO A 23 0.37 -4.15 -22.41
N PRO A 24 -0.60 -5.06 -22.65
CA PRO A 24 -2.05 -4.85 -22.68
C PRO A 24 -2.75 -5.00 -21.31
N PHE A 25 -2.00 -5.22 -20.23
CA PHE A 25 -2.55 -5.52 -18.91
C PHE A 25 -3.05 -4.27 -18.17
N PHE A 26 -2.41 -3.12 -18.42
CA PHE A 26 -2.85 -1.81 -17.93
C PHE A 26 -3.47 -0.95 -19.05
N PRO A 27 -4.59 -0.24 -18.82
CA PRO A 27 -5.42 -0.29 -17.60
C PRO A 27 -6.22 -1.59 -17.50
N PHE A 28 -6.57 -2.01 -16.28
CA PHE A 28 -7.43 -3.17 -16.04
C PHE A 28 -8.73 -2.79 -15.35
N ARG A 29 -9.80 -3.52 -15.65
CA ARG A 29 -11.08 -3.44 -14.91
C ARG A 29 -11.14 -4.43 -13.76
N SER A 30 -10.50 -5.59 -13.91
CA SER A 30 -10.46 -6.64 -12.90
C SER A 30 -9.02 -6.97 -12.55
N LEU A 31 -8.63 -6.68 -11.30
CA LEU A 31 -7.32 -7.09 -10.79
C LEU A 31 -7.21 -8.62 -10.75
N SER A 32 -8.29 -9.32 -10.37
CA SER A 32 -8.33 -10.79 -10.33
C SER A 32 -8.07 -11.41 -11.70
N GLU A 33 -8.64 -10.83 -12.77
CA GLU A 33 -8.40 -11.29 -14.14
C GLU A 33 -6.92 -11.12 -14.51
N ARG A 34 -6.30 -9.98 -14.19
CA ARG A 34 -4.86 -9.77 -14.46
C ARG A 34 -3.96 -10.70 -13.66
N VAL A 35 -4.32 -11.02 -12.42
CA VAL A 35 -3.57 -12.00 -11.61
C VAL A 35 -3.61 -13.40 -12.25
N VAL A 36 -4.74 -13.78 -12.85
CA VAL A 36 -4.87 -15.04 -13.60
C VAL A 36 -4.02 -15.00 -14.88
N GLU A 37 -4.20 -13.97 -15.71
CA GLU A 37 -3.51 -13.84 -17.00
C GLU A 37 -1.98 -13.76 -16.87
N LEU A 38 -1.47 -13.12 -15.81
CA LEU A 38 -0.05 -13.00 -15.54
C LEU A 38 0.53 -14.20 -14.79
N ASP A 39 -0.28 -15.23 -14.53
CA ASP A 39 0.11 -16.42 -13.77
C ASP A 39 0.74 -16.05 -12.41
N LEU A 40 0.04 -15.19 -11.68
CA LEU A 40 0.43 -14.69 -10.35
C LEU A 40 -0.35 -15.38 -9.22
N ILE A 41 -1.39 -16.16 -9.53
CA ILE A 41 -2.18 -16.92 -8.53
C ILE A 41 -1.25 -17.79 -7.65
N SER A 42 -0.26 -18.44 -8.27
CA SER A 42 0.70 -19.28 -7.55
C SER A 42 1.53 -18.53 -6.51
N ALA A 43 1.65 -17.21 -6.63
CA ALA A 43 2.36 -16.35 -5.67
C ALA A 43 1.41 -15.59 -4.74
N THR A 44 0.18 -15.28 -5.15
CA THR A 44 -0.79 -14.53 -4.31
C THR A 44 -1.73 -15.43 -3.51
N GLY A 45 -1.93 -16.67 -3.94
CA GLY A 45 -2.86 -17.63 -3.33
C GLY A 45 -2.25 -18.50 -2.23
N VAL A 46 -0.98 -18.28 -1.87
CA VAL A 46 -0.23 -19.07 -0.88
C VAL A 46 0.62 -18.15 -0.01
N THR A 47 1.03 -18.65 1.15
CA THR A 47 1.95 -17.93 2.03
C THR A 47 3.38 -17.92 1.47
N GLY A 48 4.22 -17.04 1.99
CA GLY A 48 5.65 -16.99 1.69
C GLY A 48 6.33 -18.34 1.91
N ASP A 49 6.07 -18.98 3.05
CA ASP A 49 6.61 -20.30 3.36
C ASP A 49 6.21 -21.37 2.33
N GLN A 50 4.93 -21.42 1.96
CA GLN A 50 4.42 -22.38 0.98
C GLN A 50 5.02 -22.17 -0.41
N LEU A 51 5.17 -20.91 -0.84
CA LEU A 51 5.80 -20.57 -2.12
C LEU A 51 7.29 -20.96 -2.12
N LEU A 52 8.00 -20.68 -1.04
CA LEU A 52 9.44 -20.98 -0.92
C LEU A 52 9.70 -22.50 -0.92
N VAL A 53 8.94 -23.25 -0.12
CA VAL A 53 9.05 -24.72 -0.01
C VAL A 53 8.74 -25.41 -1.34
N SER A 54 7.69 -24.98 -2.05
CA SER A 54 7.34 -25.54 -3.36
C SER A 54 8.38 -25.26 -4.45
N ASN A 55 9.27 -24.30 -4.22
CA ASN A 55 10.37 -23.94 -5.12
C ASN A 55 11.76 -24.32 -4.58
N SER A 56 11.80 -25.29 -3.66
CA SER A 56 13.04 -25.86 -3.11
C SER A 56 13.94 -24.84 -2.37
N VAL A 57 13.33 -23.82 -1.77
CA VAL A 57 14.00 -22.85 -0.89
C VAL A 57 13.64 -23.17 0.55
N TYR A 58 14.65 -23.50 1.36
CA TYR A 58 14.47 -24.07 2.70
C TYR A 58 15.29 -23.31 3.75
N PRO A 59 15.00 -23.52 5.05
CA PRO A 59 15.86 -23.08 6.14
C PRO A 59 17.31 -23.61 5.99
N PRO A 60 18.30 -22.91 6.58
CA PRO A 60 18.17 -21.70 7.39
C PRO A 60 17.99 -20.42 6.56
N PHE A 61 18.13 -20.48 5.22
CA PHE A 61 18.09 -19.26 4.41
C PHE A 61 16.73 -18.54 4.46
N THR A 62 15.63 -19.29 4.47
CA THR A 62 14.28 -18.69 4.60
C THR A 62 14.10 -17.99 5.95
N THR A 63 14.51 -18.64 7.05
CA THR A 63 14.34 -18.12 8.42
C THR A 63 15.30 -16.99 8.76
N ASP A 64 16.54 -17.05 8.29
CA ASP A 64 17.59 -16.14 8.73
C ASP A 64 17.69 -14.90 7.83
N ILE A 65 17.32 -15.02 6.55
CA ILE A 65 17.46 -13.95 5.56
C ILE A 65 16.10 -13.48 5.04
N ILE A 66 15.31 -14.37 4.45
CA ILE A 66 14.06 -13.94 3.76
C ILE A 66 13.04 -13.41 4.76
N GLN A 67 12.88 -14.06 5.92
CA GLN A 67 12.00 -13.59 6.99
C GLN A 67 12.39 -12.19 7.50
N ALA A 68 13.69 -11.88 7.56
CA ALA A 68 14.14 -10.54 7.94
C ALA A 68 13.67 -9.51 6.91
N PHE A 69 13.77 -9.80 5.61
CA PHE A 69 13.27 -8.91 4.56
C PHE A 69 11.76 -8.70 4.61
N THR A 70 10.96 -9.75 4.86
CA THR A 70 9.50 -9.59 4.97
C THR A 70 9.11 -8.77 6.18
N ARG A 71 9.83 -8.91 7.31
CA ARG A 71 9.59 -8.10 8.51
C ARG A 71 9.98 -6.63 8.31
N ILE A 72 11.07 -6.36 7.61
CA ILE A 72 11.51 -4.99 7.32
C ILE A 72 10.49 -4.26 6.42
N ASN A 73 9.98 -4.93 5.38
CA ASN A 73 9.11 -4.29 4.39
C ASN A 73 7.63 -4.29 4.81
N TYR A 74 7.14 -5.38 5.38
CA TYR A 74 5.71 -5.61 5.62
C TYR A 74 5.37 -6.01 7.06
N LEU A 75 6.38 -6.18 7.93
CA LEU A 75 6.20 -6.56 9.35
C LEU A 75 5.45 -7.88 9.52
N GLN A 76 5.52 -8.75 8.51
CA GLN A 76 4.83 -10.02 8.50
C GLN A 76 5.82 -11.18 8.42
N ASN A 77 5.42 -12.29 9.02
CA ASN A 77 6.17 -13.55 8.99
C ASN A 77 5.85 -14.35 7.73
N LEU A 78 6.79 -15.20 7.30
CA LEU A 78 6.64 -16.03 6.10
C LEU A 78 5.40 -16.93 6.10
N GLY A 79 4.96 -17.36 7.29
CA GLY A 79 3.76 -18.18 7.45
C GLY A 79 2.43 -17.44 7.27
N VAL A 80 2.43 -16.11 7.14
CA VAL A 80 1.21 -15.29 6.98
C VAL A 80 1.27 -14.34 5.79
N ILE A 81 2.44 -13.77 5.48
CA ILE A 81 2.62 -12.90 4.31
C ILE A 81 2.39 -13.72 3.04
N HIS A 82 1.81 -13.12 2.01
CA HIS A 82 1.61 -13.82 0.75
C HIS A 82 2.93 -13.98 -0.04
N GLY A 83 3.00 -14.98 -0.90
CA GLY A 83 4.21 -15.31 -1.66
C GLY A 83 4.74 -14.18 -2.55
N LEU A 84 3.86 -13.43 -3.21
CA LEU A 84 4.26 -12.29 -4.04
C LEU A 84 4.96 -11.19 -3.22
N GLU A 85 4.42 -10.79 -2.06
CA GLU A 85 5.04 -9.81 -1.16
C GLU A 85 6.37 -10.33 -0.60
N THR A 86 6.47 -11.64 -0.36
CA THR A 86 7.74 -12.30 0.00
C THR A 86 8.80 -12.07 -1.08
N MET A 87 8.43 -12.28 -2.35
CA MET A 87 9.35 -12.09 -3.47
C MET A 87 9.70 -10.62 -3.69
N VAL A 88 8.72 -9.71 -3.57
CA VAL A 88 8.95 -8.26 -3.67
C VAL A 88 9.87 -7.77 -2.54
N SER A 89 9.74 -8.29 -1.32
CA SER A 89 10.61 -7.97 -0.19
C SER A 89 12.09 -8.28 -0.46
N MET A 90 12.37 -9.23 -1.35
CA MET A 90 13.72 -9.64 -1.75
C MET A 90 14.28 -8.83 -2.93
N ALA A 91 13.47 -8.00 -3.59
CA ALA A 91 13.85 -7.22 -4.75
C ALA A 91 14.42 -5.84 -4.34
N THR A 92 15.54 -5.84 -3.62
CA THR A 92 16.11 -4.65 -2.96
C THR A 92 17.06 -3.81 -3.82
N ASP A 93 17.26 -4.17 -5.09
CA ASP A 93 18.21 -3.49 -5.98
C ASP A 93 17.79 -2.05 -6.28
N GLY A 94 18.75 -1.12 -6.26
CA GLY A 94 18.55 0.27 -6.72
C GLY A 94 17.85 1.20 -5.72
N ALA A 95 17.86 0.87 -4.43
CA ALA A 95 17.34 1.75 -3.38
C ALA A 95 18.04 3.12 -3.43
N THR A 96 17.23 4.18 -3.53
CA THR A 96 17.69 5.58 -3.53
C THR A 96 16.86 6.39 -2.54
N GLN A 97 17.43 7.50 -2.07
CA GLN A 97 16.74 8.43 -1.18
C GLN A 97 16.95 9.86 -1.65
N VAL A 98 15.97 10.72 -1.38
CA VAL A 98 16.12 12.16 -1.59
C VAL A 98 17.01 12.72 -0.50
N LYS A 99 18.06 13.45 -0.88
CA LYS A 99 18.91 14.18 0.08
C LYS A 99 18.04 15.16 0.89
N GLY A 100 18.00 14.98 2.21
CA GLY A 100 17.15 15.75 3.13
C GLY A 100 15.75 15.15 3.36
N GLY A 101 15.49 13.93 2.87
CA GLY A 101 14.31 13.13 3.20
C GLY A 101 13.29 13.02 2.07
N ASN A 102 12.66 11.83 1.96
CA ASN A 102 11.70 11.49 0.91
C ASN A 102 10.40 12.32 0.95
N TRP A 103 10.11 13.00 2.08
CA TRP A 103 8.96 13.90 2.21
C TRP A 103 8.95 15.00 1.14
N GLN A 104 10.13 15.44 0.69
CA GLN A 104 10.27 16.48 -0.33
C GLN A 104 9.63 16.09 -1.67
N MET A 105 9.53 14.79 -1.98
CA MET A 105 8.87 14.33 -3.20
C MET A 105 7.37 14.67 -3.15
N PHE A 106 6.71 14.38 -2.03
CA PHE A 106 5.28 14.65 -1.85
C PHE A 106 4.98 16.15 -1.75
N ASP A 107 5.84 16.90 -1.05
CA ASP A 107 5.73 18.37 -0.97
C ASP A 107 5.82 19.02 -2.37
N ARG A 108 6.80 18.60 -3.19
CA ARG A 108 6.93 19.09 -4.56
C ARG A 108 5.77 18.68 -5.46
N MET A 109 5.21 17.47 -5.29
CA MET A 109 4.03 17.05 -6.04
C MET A 109 2.82 17.94 -5.73
N LEU A 110 2.58 18.25 -4.45
CA LEU A 110 1.50 19.16 -4.05
C LEU A 110 1.71 20.56 -4.64
N ASN A 111 2.90 21.13 -4.51
CA ASN A 111 3.23 22.45 -5.06
C ASN A 111 3.09 22.50 -6.60
N ALA A 112 3.57 21.47 -7.31
CA ALA A 112 3.49 21.39 -8.77
C ALA A 112 2.07 21.18 -9.30
N SER A 113 1.18 20.57 -8.50
CA SER A 113 -0.21 20.32 -8.89
C SER A 113 -1.08 21.58 -8.96
N GLY A 114 -0.68 22.66 -8.27
CA GLY A 114 -1.51 23.84 -8.09
C GLY A 114 -2.79 23.59 -7.28
N ALA A 115 -2.89 22.45 -6.59
CA ALA A 115 -4.07 22.09 -5.81
C ALA A 115 -4.21 22.98 -4.57
N THR A 116 -5.45 23.33 -4.22
CA THR A 116 -5.77 23.92 -2.93
C THR A 116 -5.76 22.82 -1.86
N VAL A 117 -4.80 22.90 -0.94
CA VAL A 117 -4.62 21.90 0.12
C VAL A 117 -5.28 22.37 1.41
N TYR A 118 -6.18 21.54 1.95
CA TYR A 118 -6.82 21.77 3.24
C TYR A 118 -6.28 20.80 4.29
N LEU A 119 -5.29 21.25 5.06
CA LEU A 119 -4.81 20.52 6.24
C LEU A 119 -5.82 20.62 7.39
N ASP A 120 -5.68 19.73 8.38
CA ASP A 120 -6.55 19.67 9.56
C ASP A 120 -8.05 19.68 9.23
N THR A 121 -8.44 19.13 8.07
CA THR A 121 -9.81 19.13 7.57
C THR A 121 -10.24 17.69 7.28
N ALA A 122 -11.15 17.17 8.11
CA ALA A 122 -11.67 15.82 7.98
C ALA A 122 -12.99 15.84 7.20
N VAL A 123 -13.07 15.01 6.16
CA VAL A 123 -14.30 14.78 5.39
C VAL A 123 -15.18 13.79 6.15
N SER A 124 -16.43 14.16 6.41
CA SER A 124 -17.37 13.32 7.16
C SER A 124 -18.45 12.68 6.29
N SER A 125 -18.85 13.33 5.20
CA SER A 125 -19.81 12.75 4.27
C SER A 125 -19.57 13.20 2.83
N LEU A 126 -20.06 12.36 1.91
CA LEU A 126 -20.10 12.62 0.49
C LEU A 126 -21.47 12.19 -0.04
N GLU A 127 -22.19 13.12 -0.63
CA GLU A 127 -23.53 12.91 -1.17
C GLU A 127 -23.53 13.19 -2.67
N LYS A 128 -24.21 12.35 -3.45
CA LYS A 128 -24.39 12.60 -4.88
C LYS A 128 -25.73 13.26 -5.13
N ASN A 129 -25.70 14.54 -5.49
CA ASN A 129 -26.87 15.35 -5.82
C ASN A 129 -26.91 15.59 -7.33
N SER A 130 -27.76 14.84 -8.03
CA SER A 130 -27.85 14.84 -9.50
C SER A 130 -26.50 14.50 -10.16
N ALA A 131 -25.88 15.45 -10.88
CA ALA A 131 -24.61 15.26 -11.58
C ALA A 131 -23.38 15.68 -10.77
N ARG A 132 -23.54 16.11 -9.51
CA ARG A 132 -22.46 16.64 -8.68
C ARG A 132 -22.37 15.96 -7.33
N TYR A 133 -21.17 16.00 -6.74
CA TYR A 133 -20.91 15.53 -5.40
C TYR A 133 -20.88 16.71 -4.44
N THR A 134 -21.56 16.57 -3.30
CA THR A 134 -21.49 17.50 -2.19
C THR A 134 -20.71 16.84 -1.06
N LEU A 135 -19.60 17.46 -0.70
CA LEU A 135 -18.68 17.01 0.32
C LEU A 135 -18.90 17.83 1.58
N THR A 136 -19.06 17.17 2.71
CA THR A 136 -19.14 17.81 4.02
C THR A 136 -17.87 17.56 4.80
N SER A 137 -17.25 18.62 5.32
CA SER A 137 -16.01 18.57 6.07
C SER A 137 -16.04 19.43 7.34
N LYS A 138 -15.17 19.12 8.28
CA LYS A 138 -14.97 19.89 9.51
C LYS A 138 -13.51 19.84 9.93
N PRO A 139 -13.03 20.75 10.80
CA PRO A 139 -11.68 20.63 11.29
C PRO A 139 -11.46 19.30 12.03
N ALA A 140 -10.33 18.64 11.80
CA ALA A 140 -10.10 17.25 12.22
C ALA A 140 -10.18 17.05 13.73
N LYS A 141 -9.81 18.07 14.51
CA LYS A 141 -9.84 18.09 15.99
C LYS A 141 -11.03 18.85 16.55
N ALA A 142 -12.03 19.17 15.73
CA ALA A 142 -13.13 20.01 16.16
C ALA A 142 -14.08 19.29 17.12
N ALA A 143 -14.68 20.05 18.04
CA ALA A 143 -15.76 19.57 18.88
C ALA A 143 -16.95 19.08 18.03
N ARG A 144 -17.79 18.19 18.58
CA ARG A 144 -18.91 17.56 17.84
C ARG A 144 -19.89 18.58 17.22
N ASN A 145 -19.97 19.76 17.81
CA ASN A 145 -20.82 20.90 17.45
C ASN A 145 -20.13 21.94 16.55
N ALA A 146 -18.93 21.64 16.05
CA ALA A 146 -18.28 22.53 15.09
C ALA A 146 -19.08 22.61 13.78
N VAL A 147 -19.16 23.82 13.24
CA VAL A 147 -19.85 24.09 11.99
C VAL A 147 -19.16 23.34 10.86
N ALA A 148 -19.93 22.52 10.14
CA ALA A 148 -19.44 21.83 8.96
C ALA A 148 -19.43 22.77 7.75
N SER A 149 -18.47 22.56 6.85
CA SER A 149 -18.39 23.24 5.56
C SER A 149 -18.80 22.27 4.46
N GLU A 150 -19.65 22.75 3.55
CA GLU A 150 -20.04 22.03 2.34
C GLU A 150 -19.34 22.59 1.11
N GLN A 151 -18.87 21.68 0.26
CA GLN A 151 -18.24 22.02 -1.02
C GLN A 151 -18.78 21.10 -2.12
N LYS A 152 -18.86 21.60 -3.36
CA LYS A 152 -19.42 20.86 -4.50
C LYS A 152 -18.34 20.56 -5.54
N PHE A 153 -18.34 19.33 -6.06
CA PHE A 153 -17.37 18.85 -7.02
C PHE A 153 -18.04 18.07 -8.16
N ASP A 154 -17.46 18.12 -9.36
CA ASP A 154 -17.91 17.30 -10.50
C ASP A 154 -17.37 15.86 -10.43
N SER A 155 -16.24 15.66 -9.76
CA SER A 155 -15.59 14.37 -9.58
C SER A 155 -14.86 14.33 -8.25
N VAL A 156 -14.84 13.16 -7.61
CA VAL A 156 -14.20 12.95 -6.30
C VAL A 156 -13.39 11.67 -6.36
N VAL A 157 -12.15 11.75 -5.87
CA VAL A 157 -11.25 10.60 -5.69
C VAL A 157 -11.06 10.39 -4.20
N ILE A 158 -11.46 9.22 -3.69
CA ILE A 158 -11.26 8.85 -2.30
C ILE A 158 -9.94 8.08 -2.21
N ALA A 159 -8.94 8.68 -1.56
CA ALA A 159 -7.63 8.08 -1.33
C ALA A 159 -7.40 7.68 0.14
N ALA A 160 -8.41 7.84 1.00
CA ALA A 160 -8.37 7.37 2.38
C ALA A 160 -8.66 5.87 2.46
N PRO A 161 -8.17 5.14 3.49
CA PRO A 161 -8.59 3.76 3.76
C PRO A 161 -10.10 3.70 3.99
N PHE A 162 -10.86 3.35 2.96
CA PHE A 162 -12.29 3.64 2.89
C PHE A 162 -13.06 3.02 4.06
N GLN A 163 -12.80 1.75 4.36
CA GLN A 163 -13.46 1.00 5.44
C GLN A 163 -13.10 1.49 6.86
N TYR A 164 -12.04 2.31 7.02
CA TYR A 164 -11.65 2.90 8.32
C TYR A 164 -11.87 4.41 8.39
N SER A 165 -12.25 5.03 7.27
CA SER A 165 -12.37 6.49 7.18
C SER A 165 -13.55 7.06 7.97
N GLY A 166 -14.56 6.23 8.27
CA GLY A 166 -15.84 6.69 8.82
C GLY A 166 -16.63 7.61 7.87
N LEU A 167 -16.23 7.69 6.61
CA LEU A 167 -16.86 8.51 5.58
C LEU A 167 -18.25 7.97 5.27
N LYS A 168 -19.27 8.82 5.46
CA LYS A 168 -20.66 8.48 5.12
C LYS A 168 -20.91 8.78 3.64
N LEU A 169 -21.33 7.79 2.87
CA LEU A 169 -21.73 7.96 1.48
C LEU A 169 -23.25 7.91 1.35
N SER A 170 -23.82 8.63 0.39
CA SER A 170 -25.19 8.36 -0.06
C SER A 170 -25.31 6.94 -0.60
N GLU A 171 -26.53 6.39 -0.61
CA GLU A 171 -26.80 5.06 -1.17
C GLU A 171 -26.33 4.96 -2.63
N ASP A 172 -25.88 3.76 -3.04
CA ASP A 172 -25.42 3.41 -4.38
C ASP A 172 -24.20 4.16 -4.94
N LEU A 173 -23.47 4.91 -4.11
CA LEU A 173 -22.20 5.57 -4.51
C LEU A 173 -21.06 4.57 -4.73
N VAL A 174 -21.08 3.45 -4.00
CA VAL A 174 -20.06 2.40 -4.02
C VAL A 174 -20.76 1.04 -3.93
N GLU A 175 -20.35 0.09 -4.77
CA GLU A 175 -20.97 -1.25 -4.83
C GLU A 175 -20.64 -2.11 -3.59
N LYS A 176 -19.43 -1.97 -3.04
CA LYS A 176 -18.97 -2.72 -1.87
C LYS A 176 -17.98 -1.89 -1.03
N THR A 177 -18.18 -1.88 0.28
CA THR A 177 -17.13 -1.47 1.24
C THR A 177 -16.11 -2.61 1.36
N PRO A 178 -14.80 -2.34 1.19
CA PRO A 178 -13.76 -3.35 1.40
C PRO A 178 -13.87 -4.00 2.77
N ASP A 179 -13.53 -5.28 2.84
CA ASP A 179 -13.56 -6.03 4.09
C ASP A 179 -12.54 -5.44 5.08
N GLU A 180 -12.86 -5.47 6.39
CA GLU A 180 -11.92 -5.07 7.42
C GLU A 180 -10.77 -6.07 7.50
N ILE A 181 -9.56 -5.57 7.43
CA ILE A 181 -8.31 -6.31 7.62
C ILE A 181 -7.62 -5.88 8.94
N PRO A 182 -6.95 -6.80 9.64
CA PRO A 182 -6.20 -6.44 10.83
C PRO A 182 -4.97 -5.61 10.44
N TYR A 183 -4.87 -4.37 10.94
CA TYR A 183 -3.62 -3.60 10.84
C TYR A 183 -2.60 -4.10 11.85
N VAL A 184 -1.33 -4.04 11.45
CA VAL A 184 -0.21 -4.24 12.38
C VAL A 184 0.03 -2.93 13.12
N GLN A 185 -0.07 -2.97 14.45
CA GLN A 185 0.31 -1.82 15.27
C GLN A 185 1.83 -1.67 15.32
N LEU A 186 2.31 -0.50 14.94
CA LEU A 186 3.73 -0.15 14.90
C LEU A 186 4.12 0.73 16.08
N HIS A 187 5.21 0.36 16.75
CA HIS A 187 5.87 1.18 17.76
C HIS A 187 7.23 1.63 17.23
N ALA A 188 7.41 2.94 17.07
CA ALA A 188 8.68 3.53 16.66
C ALA A 188 9.33 4.24 17.85
N THR A 189 10.59 3.94 18.12
CA THR A 189 11.39 4.63 19.14
C THR A 189 12.43 5.51 18.44
N LEU A 190 12.28 6.82 18.58
CA LEU A 190 13.31 7.76 18.14
C LEU A 190 14.39 7.84 19.23
N PHE A 191 15.55 7.23 18.95
CA PHE A 191 16.74 7.38 19.78
C PHE A 191 17.64 8.45 19.17
N THR A 192 18.11 9.38 19.99
CA THR A 192 19.09 10.40 19.58
C THR A 192 20.30 10.33 20.49
N THR A 193 21.49 10.47 19.90
CA THR A 193 22.76 10.45 20.62
C THR A 193 23.67 11.56 20.08
N PRO A 194 24.45 12.25 20.92
CA PRO A 194 25.44 13.22 20.46
C PRO A 194 26.69 12.53 19.85
N PHE A 195 26.83 11.22 20.01
CA PHE A 195 27.96 10.45 19.48
C PHE A 195 27.66 9.93 18.07
N GLU A 196 28.67 9.92 17.19
CA GLU A 196 28.57 9.24 15.90
C GLU A 196 28.36 7.74 16.10
N VAL A 197 27.32 7.20 15.48
CA VAL A 197 27.08 5.75 15.42
C VAL A 197 27.68 5.29 14.10
N GLY A 198 28.82 4.60 14.16
CA GLY A 198 29.42 3.98 12.99
C GLY A 198 28.52 2.85 12.47
N TRP A 199 28.24 2.87 11.16
CA TRP A 199 27.58 1.80 10.43
C TRP A 199 28.51 1.24 9.37
#